data_AF-A0A9D1DWA8-F1
#
_entry.id   AF-A0A9D1DWA8-F1
#
_cell.length_a   1.000
_cell.length_b   1.000
_cell.length_c   1.000
_cell.angle_alpha   90.00
_cell.angle_beta   90.00
_cell.angle_gamma   90.00
#
_symmetry.space_group_name_H-M   'P 1'
#
loop_
_entity.id
_entity.type
_entity.pdbx_description
1 polymer ?
#
loop_
_entity_poly.entity_id
_entity_poly.type
_entity_poly.pdbx_seq_one_letter_code
_entity_poly.pdbx_strand_id
1 'polypeptide(L)'
;MDLAELAAYAEEKYRMREEHKWSEFPGFSVLTDPDTGKWVALLMRQWDFDAGMEIQRCDIKCGREALSGRMPGLSAPFRMKGEKWVGVKIEEVDSPEAVFRLLDRAIAAGRQQGATIVLNQAPVQQKVVYGDTALPRRERRPMMDEAVPEKIRQMLALYQYQDGSFEGKCRNFYRQGKFMEDYTDDEPWTGDIQRYFPTYHDLNIRQLRGYFTWRAGVRRGEFTPAAASMAYLYLYELLNGIGVCSPEEALEKMRAFEAGFLDAGFGDAAMRGNLHRWMLDYGVLHGVPAEQLRPLIDPIVLQKDEALAVLRDPEGQDDEAVFSALCGMSGKKLEQSPMVKRNEQQGKHLFAAVWRTALQMGAEDGRDFFTACFGEPKAFPWYPLANAVYWTEEPHPETDYHLDNCRTYRCRGGVWREQRYDSLSFDRQRLQTLLREADRLLRKELKTGHYLREMPGDTWAAVYTEAAIQAERQAAIEAARPKITLDLSSLDQIRQDAQATRDSLLTEEEMDKGTEEEKVPAAPPAPSEPEPGETIAGLDPVHTRILLALLNGGPIEKELKENHLMLSVVADTINGALFD
;
A
#
# COMPACT_ATOMS: atom_id res chain seq x y z
N MET A 1 24.89 -20.31 7.14
CA MET A 1 25.61 -19.24 6.42
C MET A 1 24.57 -18.35 5.78
N ASP A 2 24.83 -17.07 5.60
CA ASP A 2 23.99 -16.17 4.79
C ASP A 2 24.85 -15.43 3.74
N LEU A 3 24.21 -14.72 2.80
CA LEU A 3 24.91 -13.94 1.78
C LEU A 3 25.61 -12.72 2.36
N ALA A 4 25.21 -12.25 3.55
CA ALA A 4 25.89 -11.16 4.24
C ALA A 4 27.24 -11.62 4.80
N GLU A 5 27.35 -12.86 5.31
CA GLU A 5 28.60 -13.51 5.70
C GLU A 5 29.53 -13.70 4.50
N LEU A 6 28.99 -14.07 3.33
CA LEU A 6 29.76 -14.17 2.09
C LEU A 6 30.29 -12.81 1.64
N ALA A 7 29.47 -11.76 1.71
CA ALA A 7 29.86 -10.40 1.39
C ALA A 7 30.90 -9.85 2.38
N ALA A 8 30.72 -10.09 3.68
CA ALA A 8 31.67 -9.69 4.72
C ALA A 8 33.04 -10.35 4.54
N TYR A 9 33.07 -11.65 4.24
CA TYR A 9 34.30 -12.37 3.91
C TYR A 9 34.99 -11.81 2.66
N ALA A 10 34.21 -11.46 1.63
CA ALA A 10 34.71 -10.84 0.41
C ALA A 10 35.32 -9.45 0.66
N GLU A 11 34.71 -8.66 1.54
CA GLU A 11 35.20 -7.35 1.94
C GLU A 11 36.46 -7.45 2.81
N GLU A 12 36.47 -8.33 3.82
CA GLU A 12 37.60 -8.49 4.74
C GLU A 12 38.85 -9.04 4.03
N LYS A 13 38.69 -10.11 3.23
CA LYS A 13 39.82 -10.82 2.62
C LYS A 13 40.28 -10.20 1.30
N TYR A 14 39.37 -9.66 0.51
CA TYR A 14 39.65 -9.20 -0.86
C TYR A 14 39.28 -7.73 -1.11
N ARG A 15 38.78 -7.00 -0.10
CA ARG A 15 38.32 -5.61 -0.23
C ARG A 15 37.24 -5.43 -1.31
N MET A 16 36.48 -6.49 -1.57
CA MET A 16 35.34 -6.46 -2.50
C MET A 16 34.10 -6.00 -1.75
N ARG A 17 33.56 -4.85 -2.13
CA ARG A 17 32.30 -4.34 -1.57
C ARG A 17 31.11 -4.88 -2.34
N GLU A 18 30.01 -5.07 -1.63
CA GLU A 18 28.72 -5.44 -2.22
C GLU A 18 28.11 -4.25 -2.97
N GLU A 19 27.96 -4.38 -4.28
CA GLU A 19 27.43 -3.33 -5.16
C GLU A 19 25.97 -3.61 -5.53
N HIS A 20 25.07 -2.68 -5.20
CA HIS A 20 23.65 -2.74 -5.54
C HIS A 20 23.42 -2.01 -6.87
N LYS A 21 23.61 -2.72 -7.99
CA LYS A 21 23.58 -2.13 -9.34
C LYS A 21 22.18 -1.82 -9.87
N TRP A 22 21.14 -2.33 -9.21
CA TRP A 22 19.76 -2.23 -9.68
C TRP A 22 18.86 -1.69 -8.57
N SER A 23 18.45 -0.42 -8.71
CA SER A 23 17.48 0.21 -7.79
C SER A 23 16.10 -0.44 -7.85
N GLU A 24 15.75 -1.06 -8.98
CA GLU A 24 14.47 -1.76 -9.20
C GLU A 24 14.43 -3.17 -8.59
N PHE A 25 15.59 -3.72 -8.17
CA PHE A 25 15.72 -5.08 -7.63
C PHE A 25 16.57 -5.07 -6.35
N PRO A 26 16.04 -4.61 -5.21
CA PRO A 26 16.81 -4.44 -3.97
C PRO A 26 17.35 -5.76 -3.40
N GLY A 27 16.77 -6.90 -3.78
CA GLY A 27 17.27 -8.23 -3.42
C GLY A 27 18.49 -8.71 -4.23
N PHE A 28 18.99 -7.92 -5.18
CA PHE A 28 20.12 -8.31 -6.03
C PHE A 28 21.32 -7.41 -5.81
N SER A 29 22.48 -8.04 -5.64
CA SER A 29 23.75 -7.34 -5.49
C SER A 29 24.90 -8.13 -6.11
N VAL A 30 26.03 -7.47 -6.35
CA VAL A 30 27.17 -8.05 -7.06
C VAL A 30 28.45 -7.84 -6.25
N LEU A 31 29.30 -8.86 -6.23
CA LEU A 31 30.69 -8.74 -5.80
C LEU A 31 31.59 -8.59 -7.02
N THR A 32 32.27 -7.45 -7.12
CA THR A 32 33.19 -7.10 -8.21
C THR A 32 34.62 -7.16 -7.70
N ASP A 33 35.53 -7.83 -8.44
CA ASP A 33 36.96 -7.83 -8.12
C ASP A 33 37.56 -6.44 -8.37
N PRO A 34 38.10 -5.75 -7.35
CA PRO A 34 38.64 -4.40 -7.50
C PRO A 34 39.82 -4.32 -8.46
N ASP A 35 40.58 -5.42 -8.62
CA ASP A 35 41.79 -5.44 -9.46
C ASP A 35 41.44 -5.61 -10.95
N THR A 36 40.35 -6.30 -11.27
CA THR A 36 39.99 -6.64 -12.65
C THR A 36 38.69 -6.00 -13.14
N GLY A 37 37.89 -5.41 -12.24
CA GLY A 37 36.57 -4.83 -12.54
C GLY A 37 35.52 -5.86 -12.99
N LYS A 38 35.83 -7.16 -12.91
CA LYS A 38 34.95 -8.24 -13.36
C LYS A 38 34.07 -8.73 -12.21
N TRP A 39 32.85 -9.14 -12.54
CA TRP A 39 31.96 -9.75 -11.55
C TRP A 39 32.47 -11.13 -11.15
N VAL A 40 32.52 -11.35 -9.85
CA VAL A 40 32.97 -12.60 -9.21
C VAL A 40 31.77 -13.39 -8.70
N ALA A 41 30.79 -12.71 -8.10
CA ALA A 41 29.55 -13.32 -7.63
C ALA A 41 28.34 -12.39 -7.82
N LEU A 42 27.19 -12.97 -8.10
CA LEU A 42 25.88 -12.33 -8.06
C LEU A 42 25.12 -12.89 -6.85
N LEU A 43 24.73 -12.04 -5.91
CA LEU A 43 23.98 -12.42 -4.72
C LEU A 43 22.51 -12.13 -4.95
N MET A 44 21.65 -13.07 -4.59
CA MET A 44 20.20 -13.03 -4.80
C MET A 44 19.50 -13.37 -3.50
N ARG A 45 18.82 -12.37 -2.95
CA ARG A 45 17.92 -12.48 -1.80
C ARG A 45 16.51 -12.41 -2.34
N GLN A 46 15.85 -13.55 -2.39
CA GLN A 46 14.51 -13.68 -2.94
C GLN A 46 13.62 -14.29 -1.87
N TRP A 47 12.49 -13.66 -1.61
CA TRP A 47 11.50 -14.21 -0.72
C TRP A 47 10.77 -15.37 -1.41
N ASP A 48 10.78 -16.56 -0.81
CA ASP A 48 9.96 -17.68 -1.28
C ASP A 48 8.63 -17.66 -0.53
N PHE A 49 7.57 -17.43 -1.30
CA PHE A 49 6.21 -17.26 -0.78
C PHE A 49 5.55 -18.59 -0.43
N ASP A 50 6.08 -19.74 -0.89
CA ASP A 50 5.57 -21.07 -0.57
C ASP A 50 6.25 -21.64 0.69
N ALA A 51 7.55 -21.37 0.85
CA ALA A 51 8.33 -21.83 2.01
C ALA A 51 8.33 -20.85 3.20
N GLY A 52 7.91 -19.59 3.01
CA GLY A 52 7.85 -18.57 4.06
C GLY A 52 9.22 -18.16 4.60
N MET A 53 10.28 -18.35 3.81
CA MET A 53 11.65 -18.04 4.19
C MET A 53 12.32 -17.17 3.13
N GLU A 54 13.25 -16.31 3.55
CA GLU A 54 14.14 -15.63 2.62
C GLU A 54 15.10 -16.66 2.03
N ILE A 55 14.89 -16.96 0.75
CA ILE A 55 15.78 -17.82 0.00
C ILE A 55 16.98 -17.01 -0.46
N GLN A 56 18.13 -17.46 -0.01
CA GLN A 56 19.40 -16.86 -0.34
C GLN A 56 20.14 -17.76 -1.32
N ARG A 57 20.43 -17.21 -2.50
CA ARG A 57 21.12 -17.89 -3.60
C ARG A 57 22.23 -17.00 -4.13
N CYS A 58 23.30 -17.59 -4.64
CA CYS A 58 24.29 -16.83 -5.38
C CYS A 58 24.80 -17.58 -6.61
N ASP A 59 25.16 -16.84 -7.64
CA ASP A 59 25.93 -17.36 -8.78
C ASP A 59 27.38 -16.96 -8.60
N ILE A 60 28.30 -17.92 -8.49
CA ILE A 60 29.74 -17.70 -8.31
C ILE A 60 30.51 -18.15 -9.55
N LYS A 61 31.49 -17.35 -9.97
CA LYS A 61 32.28 -17.58 -11.18
C LYS A 61 33.47 -18.54 -10.99
N CYS A 62 33.24 -19.70 -10.38
CA CYS A 62 34.30 -20.67 -10.02
C CYS A 62 34.51 -21.81 -11.03
N GLY A 63 33.75 -21.85 -12.13
CA GLY A 63 33.81 -22.91 -13.16
C GLY A 63 33.06 -24.19 -12.78
N ARG A 64 32.39 -24.83 -13.76
CA ARG A 64 31.60 -26.07 -13.55
C ARG A 64 32.39 -27.27 -13.07
N GLU A 65 33.72 -27.28 -13.17
CA GLU A 65 34.56 -28.32 -12.54
C GLU A 65 34.38 -28.39 -11.02
N ALA A 66 33.92 -27.30 -10.38
CA ALA A 66 33.56 -27.28 -8.96
C ALA A 66 32.31 -28.12 -8.62
N LEU A 67 31.46 -28.45 -9.60
CA LEU A 67 30.30 -29.35 -9.45
C LEU A 67 30.70 -30.82 -9.27
N SER A 68 31.98 -31.17 -9.48
CA SER A 68 32.49 -32.53 -9.22
C SER A 68 32.65 -32.83 -7.73
N GLY A 69 32.64 -31.80 -6.86
CA GLY A 69 32.57 -31.95 -5.42
C GLY A 69 31.14 -32.28 -4.99
N ARG A 70 30.97 -33.33 -4.17
CA ARG A 70 29.70 -33.69 -3.52
C ARG A 70 29.31 -32.69 -2.42
N MET A 71 29.20 -31.41 -2.76
CA MET A 71 28.70 -30.38 -1.86
C MET A 71 27.18 -30.23 -2.06
N PRO A 72 26.37 -30.39 -1.00
CA PRO A 72 24.94 -30.11 -1.06
C PRO A 72 24.68 -28.62 -1.38
N GLY A 73 23.61 -28.32 -2.12
CA GLY A 73 23.25 -26.96 -2.51
C GLY A 73 23.91 -26.40 -3.78
N LEU A 74 24.73 -27.18 -4.51
CA LEU A 74 25.26 -26.77 -5.81
C LEU A 74 24.30 -27.06 -6.97
N SER A 75 24.12 -26.08 -7.86
CA SER A 75 23.25 -26.19 -9.03
C SER A 75 23.83 -25.50 -10.27
N ALA A 76 23.10 -25.62 -11.38
CA ALA A 76 23.29 -24.70 -12.51
C ALA A 76 23.05 -23.24 -12.04
N PRO A 77 23.70 -22.25 -12.67
CA PRO A 77 23.53 -20.85 -12.30
C PRO A 77 22.08 -20.40 -12.51
N PHE A 78 21.58 -19.55 -11.62
CA PHE A 78 20.18 -19.12 -11.58
C PHE A 78 19.87 -18.00 -12.57
N ARG A 79 20.79 -17.05 -12.73
CA ARG A 79 20.61 -15.85 -13.57
C ARG A 79 21.77 -15.62 -14.52
N MET A 80 22.98 -16.00 -14.12
CA MET A 80 24.17 -15.89 -14.96
C MET A 80 24.23 -17.00 -16.01
N LYS A 81 24.82 -16.69 -17.17
CA LYS A 81 24.94 -17.64 -18.30
C LYS A 81 26.39 -18.06 -18.52
N GLY A 82 26.58 -19.33 -18.87
CA GLY A 82 27.87 -19.89 -19.29
C GLY A 82 28.51 -20.86 -18.28
N GLU A 83 29.47 -21.64 -18.76
CA GLU A 83 30.10 -22.76 -18.02
C GLU A 83 31.06 -22.32 -16.91
N LYS A 84 31.29 -21.02 -16.79
CA LYS A 84 32.14 -20.42 -15.76
C LYS A 84 31.38 -20.12 -14.46
N TRP A 85 30.04 -20.18 -14.49
CA TRP A 85 29.18 -19.85 -13.36
C TRP A 85 28.55 -21.10 -12.76
N VAL A 86 28.47 -21.11 -11.43
CA VAL A 86 27.84 -22.16 -10.62
C VAL A 86 26.85 -21.50 -9.68
N GLY A 87 25.65 -22.06 -9.58
CA GLY A 87 24.64 -21.62 -8.62
C GLY A 87 24.86 -22.30 -7.28
N VAL A 88 24.70 -21.55 -6.19
CA VAL A 88 24.76 -22.05 -4.82
C VAL A 88 23.47 -21.64 -4.11
N LYS A 89 22.76 -22.61 -3.55
CA LYS A 89 21.63 -22.37 -2.64
C LYS A 89 22.16 -22.37 -1.21
N ILE A 90 22.16 -21.22 -0.57
CA ILE A 90 22.78 -21.05 0.74
C ILE A 90 22.05 -21.87 1.82
N GLU A 91 20.75 -22.06 1.66
CA GLU A 91 19.88 -22.88 2.53
C GLU A 91 20.23 -24.38 2.56
N GLU A 92 20.85 -24.89 1.49
CA GLU A 92 21.21 -26.31 1.34
C GLU A 92 22.69 -26.56 1.61
N VAL A 93 23.45 -25.57 2.10
CA VAL A 93 24.90 -25.67 2.35
C VAL A 93 25.19 -26.02 3.81
N ASP A 94 25.85 -27.16 4.02
CA ASP A 94 26.20 -27.66 5.36
C ASP A 94 27.38 -26.92 6.02
N SER A 95 28.25 -26.25 5.24
CA SER A 95 29.49 -25.63 5.74
C SER A 95 29.79 -24.30 5.01
N PRO A 96 29.89 -23.17 5.74
CA PRO A 96 30.27 -21.87 5.18
C PRO A 96 31.63 -21.87 4.47
N GLU A 97 32.59 -22.64 5.00
CA GLU A 97 33.95 -22.78 4.47
C GLU A 97 33.96 -23.38 3.05
N ALA A 98 32.91 -24.11 2.70
CA ALA A 98 32.74 -24.69 1.39
C ALA A 98 32.47 -23.60 0.34
N VAL A 99 31.62 -22.62 0.66
CA VAL A 99 31.28 -21.48 -0.21
C VAL A 99 32.41 -20.46 -0.28
N PHE A 100 33.10 -20.20 0.84
CA PHE A 100 34.31 -19.37 0.85
C PHE A 100 35.39 -19.92 -0.08
N ARG A 101 35.60 -21.25 -0.11
CA ARG A 101 36.53 -21.89 -1.05
C ARG A 101 36.11 -21.74 -2.52
N LEU A 102 34.81 -21.73 -2.82
CA LEU A 102 34.32 -21.46 -4.17
C LEU A 102 34.59 -20.02 -4.60
N LEU A 103 34.38 -19.07 -3.69
CA LEU A 103 34.69 -17.66 -3.92
C LEU A 103 36.20 -17.45 -4.12
N ASP A 104 37.04 -18.02 -3.24
CA ASP A 104 38.50 -17.99 -3.36
C ASP A 104 38.96 -18.53 -4.71
N ARG A 105 38.36 -19.64 -5.17
CA ARG A 105 38.66 -20.26 -6.48
C ARG A 105 38.21 -19.37 -7.63
N ALA A 106 37.05 -18.71 -7.53
CA ALA A 106 36.57 -17.78 -8.55
C ALA A 106 37.52 -16.58 -8.74
N ILE A 107 38.04 -16.04 -7.62
CA ILE A 107 38.99 -14.93 -7.63
C ILE A 107 40.35 -15.40 -8.17
N ALA A 108 40.85 -16.55 -7.71
CA ALA A 108 42.10 -17.11 -8.21
C ALA A 108 42.06 -17.41 -9.72
N ALA A 109 40.95 -17.95 -10.22
CA ALA A 109 40.73 -18.19 -11.64
C ALA A 109 40.56 -16.88 -12.45
N GLY A 110 39.97 -15.85 -11.85
CA GLY A 110 39.84 -14.51 -12.45
C GLY A 110 41.17 -13.76 -12.57
N ARG A 111 42.10 -14.02 -11.63
CA ARG A 111 43.44 -13.42 -11.57
C ARG A 111 44.51 -14.21 -12.32
N GLN A 112 44.27 -15.48 -12.65
CA GLN A 112 45.13 -16.25 -13.55
C GLN A 112 44.93 -15.85 -15.02
N GLN A 113 45.43 -14.68 -15.38
CA GLN A 113 46.11 -14.48 -16.66
C GLN A 113 47.59 -14.20 -16.37
N GLY A 114 48.41 -15.25 -16.47
CA GLY A 114 49.85 -15.15 -16.69
C GLY A 114 50.76 -15.21 -15.46
N ALA A 115 50.97 -16.39 -14.89
CA ALA A 115 52.28 -16.78 -14.36
C ALA A 115 52.39 -18.30 -14.33
N THR A 116 53.02 -18.87 -15.36
CA THR A 116 53.52 -20.25 -15.33
C THR A 116 54.68 -20.28 -14.32
N ILE A 117 54.43 -20.77 -13.10
CA ILE A 117 55.51 -21.21 -12.22
C ILE A 117 55.76 -22.67 -12.54
N VAL A 118 56.87 -22.94 -13.24
CA VAL A 118 57.41 -24.28 -13.39
C VAL A 118 57.96 -24.72 -12.04
N LEU A 119 57.26 -25.63 -11.35
CA LEU A 119 57.80 -26.32 -10.18
C LEU A 119 58.74 -27.43 -10.67
N ASN A 120 60.04 -27.12 -10.73
CA ASN A 120 61.09 -28.13 -10.77
C ASN A 120 61.25 -28.74 -9.38
N GLN A 121 60.33 -29.62 -8.98
CA GLN A 121 60.57 -30.76 -8.07
C GLN A 121 59.24 -31.45 -7.71
N ALA A 122 59.22 -32.77 -7.82
CA ALA A 122 58.08 -33.62 -7.50
C ALA A 122 57.74 -33.58 -5.98
N PRO A 123 56.46 -33.68 -5.59
CA PRO A 123 56.06 -33.59 -4.20
C PRO A 123 56.48 -34.84 -3.43
N VAL A 124 57.36 -34.67 -2.45
CA VAL A 124 57.60 -35.68 -1.41
C VAL A 124 56.43 -35.63 -0.45
N GLN A 125 55.64 -36.72 -0.39
CA GLN A 125 54.59 -36.89 0.60
C GLN A 125 55.21 -37.01 2.00
N GLN A 126 55.19 -35.93 2.79
CA GLN A 126 55.38 -36.04 4.23
C GLN A 126 54.08 -36.50 4.87
N LYS A 127 54.10 -37.75 5.34
CA LYS A 127 53.04 -38.37 6.12
C LYS A 127 53.09 -37.78 7.54
N VAL A 128 52.33 -36.71 7.79
CA VAL A 128 52.17 -36.17 9.15
C VAL A 128 51.17 -37.05 9.89
N VAL A 129 51.67 -37.84 10.83
CA VAL A 129 50.87 -38.60 11.79
C VAL A 129 50.51 -37.65 12.93
N TYR A 130 49.22 -37.38 13.14
CA TYR A 130 48.74 -36.63 14.31
C TYR A 130 48.84 -37.52 15.56
N GLY A 131 49.57 -37.06 16.56
CA GLY A 131 49.51 -37.62 17.91
C GLY A 131 48.49 -36.84 18.75
N ASP A 132 47.62 -37.56 19.45
CA ASP A 132 46.65 -36.97 20.38
C ASP A 132 47.37 -36.10 21.41
N THR A 133 47.33 -34.79 21.20
CA THR A 133 47.82 -33.81 22.16
C THR A 133 46.61 -33.33 22.92
N ALA A 134 46.51 -33.71 24.20
CA ALA A 134 45.47 -33.19 25.08
C ALA A 134 45.52 -31.66 25.06
N LEU A 135 44.38 -31.04 24.71
CA LEU A 135 44.21 -29.59 24.77
C LEU A 135 44.70 -29.11 26.15
N PRO A 136 45.58 -28.09 26.23
CA PRO A 136 46.02 -27.59 27.52
C PRO A 136 44.79 -27.16 28.30
N ARG A 137 44.57 -27.81 29.46
CA ARG A 137 43.50 -27.43 30.38
C ARG A 137 43.77 -25.98 30.74
N ARG A 138 42.96 -25.09 30.19
CA ARG A 138 43.04 -23.65 30.42
C ARG A 138 42.93 -23.49 31.94
N GLU A 139 44.05 -23.27 32.61
CA GLU A 139 44.03 -22.87 34.01
C GLU A 139 43.14 -21.64 34.06
N ARG A 140 42.05 -21.74 34.83
CA ARG A 140 41.19 -20.59 35.12
C ARG A 140 42.14 -19.57 35.73
N ARG A 141 42.53 -18.55 34.94
CA ARG A 141 43.00 -17.30 35.53
C ARG A 141 41.98 -16.95 36.59
N PRO A 142 42.38 -16.63 37.83
CA PRO A 142 41.42 -16.13 38.79
C PRO A 142 40.82 -14.88 38.14
N MET A 143 39.60 -15.01 37.62
CA MET A 143 38.77 -13.84 37.40
C MET A 143 38.78 -13.16 38.76
N MET A 144 39.18 -11.89 38.79
CA MET A 144 38.87 -11.08 39.96
C MET A 144 37.40 -11.39 40.28
N ASP A 145 37.13 -11.79 41.52
CA ASP A 145 35.77 -11.97 42.05
C ASP A 145 35.09 -10.59 42.04
N GLU A 146 34.78 -10.09 40.84
CA GLU A 146 33.89 -8.99 40.64
C GLU A 146 32.53 -9.57 41.01
N ALA A 147 32.07 -9.21 42.21
CA ALA A 147 30.86 -9.79 42.78
C ALA A 147 29.71 -9.54 41.81
N VAL A 148 29.32 -10.59 41.06
CA VAL A 148 28.24 -10.51 40.08
C VAL A 148 26.97 -10.13 40.84
N PRO A 149 26.33 -9.00 40.53
CA PRO A 149 25.09 -8.60 41.18
C PRO A 149 24.09 -9.75 41.17
N GLU A 150 23.47 -10.02 42.31
CA GLU A 150 22.60 -11.19 42.50
C GLU A 150 21.49 -11.22 41.46
N LYS A 151 20.91 -10.05 41.13
CA LYS A 151 19.86 -9.94 40.11
C LYS A 151 20.35 -10.30 38.70
N ILE A 152 21.59 -9.94 38.32
CA ILE A 152 22.19 -10.35 37.05
C ILE A 152 22.42 -11.87 37.03
N ARG A 153 22.87 -12.45 38.15
CA ARG A 153 23.05 -13.91 38.27
C ARG A 153 21.72 -14.66 38.09
N GLN A 154 20.67 -14.17 38.74
CA GLN A 154 19.31 -14.72 38.61
C GLN A 154 18.78 -14.57 37.18
N MET A 155 18.93 -13.41 36.55
CA MET A 155 18.54 -13.17 35.16
C MET A 155 19.22 -14.15 34.20
N LEU A 156 20.52 -14.39 34.36
CA LEU A 156 21.26 -15.34 33.51
C LEU A 156 20.76 -16.78 33.69
N ALA A 157 20.36 -17.16 34.91
CA ALA A 157 19.80 -18.47 35.20
C ALA A 157 18.39 -18.70 34.61
N LEU A 158 17.66 -17.64 34.23
CA LEU A 158 16.35 -17.75 33.56
C LEU A 158 16.46 -18.23 32.11
N TYR A 159 17.64 -18.19 31.50
CA TYR A 159 17.82 -18.54 30.10
C TYR A 159 17.57 -20.03 29.86
N GLN A 160 16.66 -20.36 28.95
CA GLN A 160 16.32 -21.74 28.60
C GLN A 160 17.00 -22.16 27.29
N TYR A 161 17.88 -23.16 27.39
CA TYR A 161 18.54 -23.79 26.24
C TYR A 161 17.67 -24.94 25.72
N GLN A 162 16.72 -24.64 24.83
CA GLN A 162 15.85 -25.66 24.22
C GLN A 162 16.38 -26.09 22.85
N ASP A 163 16.02 -25.35 21.80
CA ASP A 163 16.20 -25.69 20.39
C ASP A 163 17.19 -24.78 19.66
N GLY A 164 17.63 -23.68 20.29
CA GLY A 164 18.50 -22.69 19.68
C GLY A 164 17.82 -21.87 18.58
N SER A 165 16.48 -21.92 18.49
CA SER A 165 15.73 -21.17 17.50
C SER A 165 15.76 -19.67 17.78
N PHE A 166 15.57 -18.87 16.74
CA PHE A 166 15.44 -17.41 16.87
C PHE A 166 14.22 -17.02 17.74
N GLU A 167 13.14 -17.79 17.63
CA GLU A 167 11.95 -17.64 18.46
C GLU A 167 12.26 -17.88 19.94
N GLY A 168 12.98 -18.97 20.27
CA GLY A 168 13.47 -19.24 21.61
C GLY A 168 14.39 -18.13 22.15
N LYS A 169 15.22 -17.54 21.27
CA LYS A 169 16.06 -16.38 21.60
C LYS A 169 15.20 -15.16 21.98
N CYS A 170 14.16 -14.86 21.21
CA CYS A 170 13.23 -13.75 21.49
C CYS A 170 12.46 -13.96 22.80
N ARG A 171 11.96 -15.18 23.04
CA ARG A 171 11.28 -15.54 24.29
C ARG A 171 12.17 -15.40 25.52
N ASN A 172 13.43 -15.83 25.43
CA ASN A 172 14.39 -15.66 26.52
C ASN A 172 14.70 -14.18 26.77
N PHE A 173 14.86 -13.39 25.71
CA PHE A 173 15.06 -11.94 25.82
C PHE A 173 13.90 -11.27 26.57
N TYR A 174 12.66 -11.52 26.15
CA TYR A 174 11.47 -10.98 26.81
C TYR A 174 11.42 -11.32 28.30
N ARG A 175 11.64 -12.59 28.66
CA ARG A 175 11.64 -13.05 30.05
C ARG A 175 12.71 -12.37 30.90
N GLN A 176 13.94 -12.31 30.39
CA GLN A 176 15.05 -11.66 31.07
C GLN A 176 14.80 -10.16 31.22
N GLY A 177 14.29 -9.52 30.17
CA GLY A 177 14.00 -8.09 30.15
C GLY A 177 12.88 -7.70 31.13
N LYS A 178 11.79 -8.46 31.17
CA LYS A 178 10.72 -8.28 32.17
C LYS A 178 11.21 -8.52 33.60
N PHE A 179 12.06 -9.51 33.83
CA PHE A 179 12.68 -9.72 35.15
C PHE A 179 13.59 -8.54 35.58
N MET A 180 14.23 -7.90 34.60
CA MET A 180 15.14 -6.77 34.80
C MET A 180 14.49 -5.40 34.58
N GLU A 181 13.16 -5.33 34.50
CA GLU A 181 12.42 -4.13 34.12
C GLU A 181 12.80 -2.92 34.99
N ASP A 182 12.81 -3.07 36.31
CA ASP A 182 13.15 -2.01 37.26
C ASP A 182 14.63 -1.99 37.71
N TYR A 183 15.47 -2.86 37.15
CA TYR A 183 16.86 -2.94 37.59
C TYR A 183 17.68 -1.72 37.12
N THR A 184 18.57 -1.23 37.98
CA THR A 184 19.57 -0.23 37.62
C THR A 184 20.92 -0.69 38.13
N ASP A 185 21.98 -0.34 37.41
CA ASP A 185 23.36 -0.59 37.79
C ASP A 185 24.12 0.75 37.80
N ASP A 186 25.33 0.73 38.36
CA ASP A 186 26.18 1.91 38.57
C ASP A 186 27.60 1.72 38.00
N GLU A 187 27.88 0.59 37.36
CA GLU A 187 29.15 0.31 36.71
C GLU A 187 29.10 0.70 35.22
N PRO A 188 29.69 1.84 34.81
CA PRO A 188 29.73 2.21 33.40
C PRO A 188 30.67 1.26 32.63
N TRP A 189 30.32 1.02 31.37
CA TRP A 189 31.17 0.26 30.46
C TRP A 189 31.41 1.05 29.18
N THR A 190 32.65 1.03 28.71
CA THR A 190 33.05 1.63 27.44
C THR A 190 33.68 0.58 26.56
N GLY A 191 33.40 0.67 25.27
CA GLY A 191 33.89 -0.26 24.25
C GLY A 191 32.89 -0.37 23.11
N ASP A 192 33.24 -1.20 22.14
CA ASP A 192 32.40 -1.46 20.99
C ASP A 192 31.92 -2.91 20.98
N ILE A 193 30.67 -3.10 20.56
CA ILE A 193 30.01 -4.39 20.41
C ILE A 193 29.07 -4.28 19.22
N GLN A 194 29.38 -5.06 18.19
CA GLN A 194 28.52 -5.21 17.02
C GLN A 194 28.07 -6.66 16.92
N ARG A 195 26.79 -6.89 17.21
CA ARG A 195 26.12 -8.17 17.07
C ARG A 195 24.80 -7.95 16.36
N TYR A 196 24.45 -8.90 15.49
CA TYR A 196 23.13 -8.94 14.87
C TYR A 196 22.13 -9.54 15.86
N PHE A 197 20.96 -8.89 15.99
CA PHE A 197 19.90 -9.28 16.93
C PHE A 197 20.40 -9.53 18.37
N PRO A 198 21.04 -8.53 19.01
CA PRO A 198 21.64 -8.70 20.33
C PRO A 198 20.58 -9.00 21.39
N THR A 199 20.94 -9.87 22.34
CA THR A 199 20.18 -10.17 23.56
C THR A 199 21.07 -10.06 24.79
N TYR A 200 20.48 -10.03 25.99
CA TYR A 200 21.26 -10.03 27.24
C TYR A 200 22.23 -11.21 27.33
N HIS A 201 21.86 -12.37 26.78
CA HIS A 201 22.70 -13.56 26.79
C HIS A 201 23.98 -13.43 25.96
N ASP A 202 24.01 -12.50 24.99
CA ASP A 202 25.17 -12.27 24.12
C ASP A 202 26.25 -11.37 24.78
N LEU A 203 25.93 -10.77 25.93
CA LEU A 203 26.78 -9.86 26.69
C LEU A 203 27.45 -10.58 27.87
N ASN A 204 28.72 -10.25 28.13
CA ASN A 204 29.38 -10.69 29.36
C ASN A 204 28.95 -9.85 30.57
N ILE A 205 29.31 -10.26 31.78
CA ILE A 205 28.88 -9.60 33.02
C ILE A 205 29.21 -8.10 33.04
N ARG A 206 30.41 -7.69 32.64
CA ARG A 206 30.80 -6.28 32.59
C ARG A 206 29.97 -5.48 31.59
N GLN A 207 29.69 -6.07 30.44
CA GLN A 207 28.85 -5.46 29.41
C GLN A 207 27.39 -5.36 29.86
N LEU A 208 26.87 -6.34 30.60
CA LEU A 208 25.52 -6.31 31.18
C LEU A 208 25.39 -5.20 32.22
N ARG A 209 26.32 -5.11 33.17
CA ARG A 209 26.34 -4.02 34.15
C ARG A 209 26.41 -2.66 33.45
N GLY A 210 27.31 -2.54 32.47
CA GLY A 210 27.41 -1.38 31.59
C GLY A 210 26.12 -0.98 30.88
N TYR A 211 25.45 -1.97 30.27
CA TYR A 211 24.16 -1.76 29.61
C TYR A 211 23.10 -1.26 30.60
N PHE A 212 22.98 -1.87 31.78
CA PHE A 212 21.99 -1.47 32.77
C PHE A 212 22.26 -0.08 33.38
N THR A 213 23.54 0.30 33.51
CA THR A 213 23.95 1.67 33.87
C THR A 213 23.56 2.67 32.78
N TRP A 214 23.90 2.38 31.52
CA TRP A 214 23.58 3.25 30.38
C TRP A 214 22.06 3.38 30.17
N ARG A 215 21.33 2.26 30.20
CA ARG A 215 19.88 2.20 30.11
C ARG A 215 19.21 3.07 31.17
N ALA A 216 19.70 3.05 32.40
CA ALA A 216 19.16 3.88 33.48
C ALA A 216 19.31 5.38 33.17
N GLY A 217 20.43 5.79 32.57
CA GLY A 217 20.62 7.15 32.05
C GLY A 217 19.64 7.49 30.93
N VAL A 218 19.54 6.63 29.92
CA VAL A 218 18.60 6.82 28.79
C VAL A 218 17.16 6.99 29.26
N ARG A 219 16.71 6.20 30.24
CA ARG A 219 15.36 6.30 30.82
C ARG A 219 15.13 7.59 31.62
N ARG A 220 16.19 8.30 32.04
CA ARG A 220 16.12 9.66 32.61
C ARG A 220 16.24 10.76 31.55
N GLY A 221 16.39 10.41 30.28
CA GLY A 221 16.63 11.36 29.18
C GLY A 221 18.11 11.73 28.98
N GLU A 222 19.04 11.04 29.67
CA GLU A 222 20.48 11.26 29.54
C GLU A 222 21.05 10.33 28.45
N PHE A 223 21.12 10.82 27.21
CA PHE A 223 21.66 10.06 26.09
C PHE A 223 23.18 10.24 25.99
N THR A 224 23.92 9.15 26.11
CA THR A 224 25.38 9.10 25.97
C THR A 224 25.78 8.10 24.88
N PRO A 225 26.96 8.26 24.24
CA PRO A 225 27.43 7.33 23.23
C PRO A 225 27.47 5.90 23.76
N ALA A 226 26.95 4.95 22.99
CA ALA A 226 26.98 3.53 23.33
C ALA A 226 27.21 2.67 22.08
N ALA A 227 27.67 1.43 22.28
CA ALA A 227 27.81 0.47 21.21
C ALA A 227 26.46 0.21 20.52
N ALA A 228 26.47 -0.01 19.20
CA ALA A 228 25.25 -0.21 18.41
C ALA A 228 24.37 -1.33 18.97
N SER A 229 24.98 -2.41 19.48
CA SER A 229 24.24 -3.51 20.09
C SER A 229 23.48 -3.11 21.36
N MET A 230 24.01 -2.17 22.16
CA MET A 230 23.32 -1.66 23.36
C MET A 230 22.13 -0.78 22.99
N ALA A 231 22.26 0.04 21.95
CA ALA A 231 21.15 0.80 21.39
C ALA A 231 20.02 -0.12 20.91
N TYR A 232 20.33 -1.17 20.13
CA TYR A 232 19.33 -2.14 19.70
C TYR A 232 18.67 -2.90 20.86
N LEU A 233 19.43 -3.27 21.90
CA LEU A 233 18.85 -3.88 23.10
C LEU A 233 17.78 -2.99 23.74
N TYR A 234 18.04 -1.69 23.86
CA TYR A 234 17.05 -0.74 24.39
C TYR A 234 15.83 -0.59 23.47
N LEU A 235 16.02 -0.52 22.16
CA LEU A 235 14.90 -0.51 21.22
C LEU A 235 14.06 -1.78 21.32
N TYR A 236 14.70 -2.95 21.44
CA TYR A 236 13.99 -4.21 21.64
C TYR A 236 13.26 -4.26 22.98
N GLU A 237 13.81 -3.69 24.05
CA GLU A 237 13.06 -3.53 25.31
C GLU A 237 11.73 -2.77 25.08
N LEU A 238 11.79 -1.62 24.40
CA LEU A 238 10.59 -0.82 24.11
C LEU A 238 9.58 -1.59 23.25
N LEU A 239 10.05 -2.28 22.20
CA LEU A 239 9.18 -3.10 21.34
C LEU A 239 8.53 -4.27 22.09
N ASN A 240 9.17 -4.78 23.15
CA ASN A 240 8.62 -5.82 24.01
C ASN A 240 7.79 -5.26 25.19
N GLY A 241 7.53 -3.95 25.20
CA GLY A 241 6.78 -3.31 26.27
C GLY A 241 7.49 -3.33 27.62
N ILE A 242 8.82 -3.41 27.66
CA ILE A 242 9.63 -3.45 28.89
C ILE A 242 9.94 -2.03 29.33
N GLY A 243 9.53 -1.68 30.55
CA GLY A 243 9.74 -0.35 31.13
C GLY A 243 8.82 0.72 30.55
N VAL A 244 7.66 0.32 30.02
CA VAL A 244 6.59 1.19 29.49
C VAL A 244 5.23 0.65 29.96
N CYS A 245 4.28 1.56 30.17
CA CYS A 245 2.94 1.25 30.65
C CYS A 245 1.88 1.24 29.54
N SER A 246 2.16 1.87 28.38
CA SER A 246 1.27 1.83 27.21
C SER A 246 2.05 1.81 25.89
N PRO A 247 1.40 1.39 24.78
CA PRO A 247 1.99 1.47 23.45
C PRO A 247 2.38 2.89 23.03
N GLU A 248 1.58 3.89 23.41
CA GLU A 248 1.86 5.31 23.13
C GLU A 248 3.12 5.79 23.85
N GLU A 249 3.31 5.38 25.11
CA GLU A 249 4.53 5.68 25.86
C GLU A 249 5.76 5.03 25.21
N ALA A 250 5.63 3.82 24.67
CA ALA A 250 6.71 3.17 23.94
C ALA A 250 7.10 3.96 22.68
N LEU A 251 6.11 4.43 21.91
CA LEU A 251 6.35 5.28 20.74
C LEU A 251 6.96 6.64 21.13
N GLU A 252 6.53 7.24 22.23
CA GLU A 252 7.13 8.47 22.74
C GLU A 252 8.60 8.26 23.12
N LYS A 253 8.94 7.17 23.82
CA LYS A 253 10.33 6.84 24.17
C LYS A 253 11.18 6.52 22.94
N MET A 254 10.61 5.90 21.89
CA MET A 254 11.30 5.70 20.61
C MET A 254 11.60 7.04 19.91
N ARG A 255 10.66 7.98 19.91
CA ARG A 255 10.90 9.35 19.39
C ARG A 255 11.95 10.11 20.20
N ALA A 256 11.88 10.00 21.52
CA ALA A 256 12.90 10.59 22.41
C ALA A 256 14.28 9.97 22.17
N PHE A 257 14.34 8.67 21.89
CA PHE A 257 15.58 7.99 21.51
C PHE A 257 16.12 8.50 20.18
N GLU A 258 15.27 8.67 19.16
CA GLU A 258 15.71 9.28 17.90
C GLU A 258 16.31 10.68 18.12
N ALA A 259 15.57 11.56 18.79
CA ALA A 259 16.00 12.94 19.03
C ALA A 259 17.25 13.05 19.92
N GLY A 260 17.35 12.19 20.94
CA GLY A 260 18.43 12.25 21.93
C GLY A 260 19.69 11.48 21.54
N PHE A 261 19.56 10.39 20.78
CA PHE A 261 20.67 9.49 20.45
C PHE A 261 21.04 9.53 18.96
N LEU A 262 20.07 9.42 18.06
CA LEU A 262 20.35 9.36 16.61
C LEU A 262 20.70 10.72 16.04
N ASP A 263 20.01 11.78 16.46
CA ASP A 263 20.28 13.15 16.00
C ASP A 263 21.60 13.71 16.58
N ALA A 264 22.02 13.19 17.74
CA ALA A 264 23.34 13.43 18.31
C ALA A 264 24.48 12.72 17.55
N GLY A 265 24.16 11.87 16.56
CA GLY A 265 25.14 11.17 15.72
C GLY A 265 25.73 9.91 16.35
N PHE A 266 25.09 9.35 17.38
CA PHE A 266 25.58 8.11 18.04
C PHE A 266 25.15 6.82 17.31
N GLY A 267 24.16 6.90 16.42
CA GLY A 267 23.70 5.77 15.59
C GLY A 267 23.95 5.98 14.10
N ASP A 268 23.61 4.97 13.30
CA ASP A 268 23.73 4.99 11.84
C ASP A 268 22.38 5.17 11.12
N ALA A 269 22.44 5.39 9.81
CA ALA A 269 21.24 5.57 8.98
C ALA A 269 20.38 4.31 8.94
N ALA A 270 20.99 3.12 9.05
CA ALA A 270 20.27 1.85 9.08
C ALA A 270 19.41 1.71 10.34
N MET A 271 19.94 2.11 11.51
CA MET A 271 19.21 2.12 12.77
C MET A 271 18.03 3.09 12.72
N ARG A 272 18.20 4.28 12.14
CA ARG A 272 17.09 5.23 11.94
C ARG A 272 15.99 4.63 11.06
N GLY A 273 16.35 4.04 9.92
CA GLY A 273 15.38 3.38 9.04
C GLY A 273 14.64 2.23 9.71
N ASN A 274 15.35 1.40 10.48
CA ASN A 274 14.75 0.32 11.27
C ASN A 274 13.78 0.86 12.33
N LEU A 275 14.19 1.91 13.04
CA LEU A 275 13.38 2.55 14.08
C LEU A 275 12.04 3.06 13.51
N HIS A 276 12.07 3.81 12.41
CA HIS A 276 10.84 4.32 11.77
C HIS A 276 9.90 3.20 11.34
N ARG A 277 10.44 2.13 10.74
CA ARG A 277 9.65 0.95 10.38
C ARG A 277 9.05 0.29 11.61
N TRP A 278 9.84 0.07 12.65
CA TRP A 278 9.36 -0.59 13.87
C TRP A 278 8.33 0.25 14.62
N MET A 279 8.45 1.57 14.64
CA MET A 279 7.44 2.44 15.24
C MET A 279 6.09 2.32 14.53
N LEU A 280 6.08 2.29 13.18
CA LEU A 280 4.86 2.07 12.41
C LEU A 280 4.29 0.66 12.70
N ASP A 281 5.11 -0.37 12.58
CA ASP A 281 4.70 -1.75 12.80
C ASP A 281 4.15 -1.98 14.22
N TYR A 282 4.83 -1.44 15.23
CA TYR A 282 4.43 -1.51 16.63
C TYR A 282 3.10 -0.80 16.87
N GLY A 283 2.92 0.40 16.28
CA GLY A 283 1.66 1.14 16.37
C GLY A 283 0.48 0.36 15.79
N VAL A 284 0.65 -0.24 14.61
CA VAL A 284 -0.37 -1.09 13.97
C VAL A 284 -0.66 -2.32 14.82
N LEU A 285 0.38 -2.98 15.33
CA LEU A 285 0.27 -4.19 16.15
C LEU A 285 -0.49 -3.95 17.45
N HIS A 286 -0.37 -2.76 18.03
CA HIS A 286 -1.03 -2.42 19.30
C HIS A 286 -2.30 -1.56 19.14
N GLY A 287 -2.75 -1.30 17.90
CA GLY A 287 -3.99 -0.57 17.65
C GLY A 287 -3.93 0.92 18.00
N VAL A 288 -2.75 1.53 17.95
CA VAL A 288 -2.58 2.99 18.14
C VAL A 288 -3.36 3.73 17.06
N PRO A 289 -4.06 4.84 17.35
CA PRO A 289 -4.86 5.54 16.34
C PRO A 289 -4.06 5.94 15.09
N ALA A 290 -4.63 5.71 13.90
CA ALA A 290 -3.96 5.94 12.62
C ALA A 290 -3.42 7.37 12.44
N GLU A 291 -4.11 8.38 12.99
CA GLU A 291 -3.68 9.79 12.97
C GLU A 291 -2.29 9.97 13.59
N GLN A 292 -1.94 9.18 14.61
CA GLN A 292 -0.63 9.25 15.27
C GLN A 292 0.46 8.50 14.50
N LEU A 293 0.08 7.55 13.64
CA LEU A 293 1.00 6.74 12.84
C LEU A 293 1.26 7.32 11.46
N ARG A 294 0.34 8.11 10.90
CA ARG A 294 0.49 8.76 9.58
C ARG A 294 1.84 9.50 9.40
N PRO A 295 2.37 10.24 10.39
CA PRO A 295 3.68 10.90 10.24
C PRO A 295 4.87 9.93 10.12
N LEU A 296 4.70 8.65 10.46
CA LEU A 296 5.75 7.62 10.39
C LEU A 296 5.79 6.92 9.02
N ILE A 297 4.79 7.13 8.18
CA ILE A 297 4.69 6.53 6.85
C ILE A 297 5.65 7.27 5.91
N ASP A 298 6.30 6.54 5.00
CA ASP A 298 7.09 7.14 3.94
C ASP A 298 6.24 8.18 3.16
N PRO A 299 6.68 9.45 3.06
CA PRO A 299 5.89 10.51 2.44
C PRO A 299 5.46 10.21 0.99
N ILE A 300 6.29 9.49 0.22
CA ILE A 300 6.00 9.11 -1.17
C ILE A 300 4.86 8.08 -1.18
N VAL A 301 4.87 7.16 -0.22
CA VAL A 301 3.82 6.15 -0.07
C VAL A 301 2.51 6.82 0.34
N LEU A 302 2.55 7.69 1.36
CA LEU A 302 1.37 8.40 1.84
C LEU A 302 0.73 9.26 0.74
N GLN A 303 1.53 10.05 0.01
CA GLN A 303 1.03 10.90 -1.07
C GLN A 303 0.32 10.09 -2.16
N LYS A 304 0.86 8.91 -2.50
CA LYS A 304 0.25 8.01 -3.48
C LYS A 304 -1.08 7.44 -2.98
N ASP A 305 -1.13 7.02 -1.72
CA ASP A 305 -2.33 6.43 -1.13
C ASP A 305 -3.45 7.48 -0.95
N GLU A 306 -3.09 8.72 -0.62
CA GLU A 306 -4.01 9.87 -0.63
C GLU A 306 -4.53 10.17 -2.04
N ALA A 307 -3.66 10.17 -3.05
CA ALA A 307 -4.07 10.36 -4.44
C ALA A 307 -5.04 9.26 -4.91
N LEU A 308 -4.76 8.00 -4.58
CA LEU A 308 -5.65 6.88 -4.89
C LEU A 308 -7.01 7.02 -4.19
N ALA A 309 -7.03 7.46 -2.92
CA ALA A 309 -8.27 7.68 -2.19
C ALA A 309 -9.14 8.77 -2.84
N VAL A 310 -8.53 9.90 -3.24
CA VAL A 310 -9.20 11.00 -3.94
C VAL A 310 -9.73 10.54 -5.31
N LEU A 311 -8.94 9.78 -6.07
CA LEU A 311 -9.35 9.31 -7.39
C LEU A 311 -10.42 8.23 -7.35
N ARG A 312 -10.52 7.48 -6.25
CA ARG A 312 -11.55 6.44 -6.06
C ARG A 312 -12.93 7.04 -5.77
N ASP A 313 -12.97 8.12 -4.99
CA ASP A 313 -14.21 8.82 -4.63
C ASP A 313 -14.08 10.35 -4.84
N PRO A 314 -14.17 10.81 -6.09
CA PRO A 314 -13.98 12.23 -6.43
C PRO A 314 -15.23 13.10 -6.30
N GLU A 315 -16.41 12.54 -5.99
CA GLU A 315 -17.67 13.31 -5.96
C GLU A 315 -17.73 14.29 -4.77
N GLY A 316 -17.12 13.92 -3.64
CA GLY A 316 -16.99 14.78 -2.45
C GLY A 316 -15.71 15.65 -2.43
N GLN A 317 -14.87 15.58 -3.46
CA GLN A 317 -13.55 16.23 -3.49
C GLN A 317 -13.58 17.47 -4.37
N ASP A 318 -12.79 18.48 -4.00
CA ASP A 318 -12.62 19.67 -4.83
C ASP A 318 -11.83 19.35 -6.11
N ASP A 319 -11.99 20.20 -7.13
CA ASP A 319 -11.36 19.99 -8.43
C ASP A 319 -9.83 20.06 -8.37
N GLU A 320 -9.30 20.79 -7.38
CA GLU A 320 -7.86 20.94 -7.18
C GLU A 320 -7.23 19.65 -6.63
N ALA A 321 -7.86 19.00 -5.66
CA ALA A 321 -7.46 17.73 -5.08
C ALA A 321 -7.50 16.62 -6.13
N VAL A 322 -8.59 16.53 -6.91
CA VAL A 322 -8.70 15.54 -7.99
C VAL A 322 -7.61 15.77 -9.04
N PHE A 323 -7.40 17.01 -9.48
CA PHE A 323 -6.34 17.31 -10.44
C PHE A 323 -4.93 17.02 -9.89
N SER A 324 -4.66 17.38 -8.64
CA SER A 324 -3.38 17.11 -7.98
C SER A 324 -3.12 15.61 -7.85
N ALA A 325 -4.15 14.83 -7.53
CA ALA A 325 -4.07 13.37 -7.49
C ALA A 325 -3.78 12.78 -8.89
N LEU A 326 -4.44 13.28 -9.94
CA LEU A 326 -4.13 12.90 -11.33
C LEU A 326 -2.67 13.19 -11.70
N CYS A 327 -2.14 14.36 -11.32
CA CYS A 327 -0.73 14.72 -11.51
C CYS A 327 0.22 13.79 -10.76
N GLY A 328 -0.10 13.46 -9.51
CA GLY A 328 0.69 12.53 -8.67
C GLY A 328 0.79 11.14 -9.29
N MET A 329 -0.29 10.66 -9.91
CA MET A 329 -0.36 9.31 -10.49
C MET A 329 0.14 9.23 -11.94
N SER A 330 -0.04 10.29 -12.75
CA SER A 330 0.34 10.31 -14.17
C SER A 330 1.69 10.96 -14.46
N GLY A 331 2.22 11.76 -13.51
CA GLY A 331 3.46 12.51 -13.60
C GLY A 331 3.29 13.98 -14.03
N LYS A 332 4.37 14.76 -13.89
CA LYS A 332 4.39 16.24 -14.05
C LYS A 332 4.07 16.81 -15.44
N LYS A 333 3.73 15.97 -16.43
CA LYS A 333 3.42 16.43 -17.79
C LYS A 333 2.08 17.16 -17.87
N LEU A 334 1.13 16.79 -17.01
CA LEU A 334 -0.21 17.38 -17.00
C LEU A 334 -0.19 18.84 -16.53
N GLU A 335 0.59 19.15 -15.49
CA GLU A 335 0.80 20.53 -14.98
C GLU A 335 1.37 21.48 -16.04
N GLN A 336 2.14 20.94 -16.98
CA GLN A 336 2.79 21.71 -18.03
C GLN A 336 1.88 22.01 -19.22
N SER A 337 0.65 21.49 -19.22
CA SER A 337 -0.30 21.71 -20.31
C SER A 337 -0.58 23.23 -20.50
N PRO A 338 -0.54 23.74 -21.75
CA PRO A 338 -0.98 25.10 -22.08
C PRO A 338 -2.39 25.42 -21.60
N MET A 339 -3.25 24.41 -21.43
CA MET A 339 -4.58 24.57 -20.85
C MET A 339 -4.51 25.13 -19.44
N VAL A 340 -3.76 24.45 -18.57
CA VAL A 340 -3.61 24.81 -17.15
C VAL A 340 -2.84 26.11 -17.00
N LYS A 341 -1.84 26.36 -17.86
CA LYS A 341 -1.06 27.62 -17.82
C LYS A 341 -1.86 28.86 -18.21
N ARG A 342 -2.89 28.73 -19.06
CA ARG A 342 -3.66 29.88 -19.55
C ARG A 342 -4.84 30.21 -18.65
N ASN A 343 -5.51 29.18 -18.12
CA ASN A 343 -6.59 29.34 -17.14
C ASN A 343 -6.55 28.15 -16.16
N GLU A 344 -5.85 28.33 -15.05
CA GLU A 344 -5.53 27.26 -14.11
C GLU A 344 -6.79 26.62 -13.49
N GLN A 345 -7.71 27.45 -13.00
CA GLN A 345 -8.94 26.96 -12.36
C GLN A 345 -9.83 26.20 -13.36
N GLN A 346 -10.05 26.76 -14.54
CA GLN A 346 -10.87 26.10 -15.57
C GLN A 346 -10.22 24.82 -16.09
N GLY A 347 -8.89 24.80 -16.24
CA GLY A 347 -8.16 23.60 -16.63
C GLY A 347 -8.29 22.47 -15.60
N LYS A 348 -8.03 22.78 -14.31
CA LYS A 348 -8.18 21.82 -13.20
C LYS A 348 -9.60 21.24 -13.15
N HIS A 349 -10.61 22.11 -13.22
CA HIS A 349 -12.02 21.74 -13.25
C HIS A 349 -12.36 20.78 -14.39
N LEU A 350 -11.95 21.09 -15.62
CA LEU A 350 -12.26 20.24 -16.78
C LEU A 350 -11.59 18.86 -16.70
N PHE A 351 -10.33 18.78 -16.26
CA PHE A 351 -9.67 17.48 -16.06
C PHE A 351 -10.33 16.67 -14.93
N ALA A 352 -10.73 17.32 -13.85
CA ALA A 352 -11.49 16.67 -12.78
C ALA A 352 -12.85 16.16 -13.29
N ALA A 353 -13.57 16.96 -14.07
CA ALA A 353 -14.85 16.58 -14.69
C ALA A 353 -14.69 15.38 -15.64
N VAL A 354 -13.62 15.34 -16.45
CA VAL A 354 -13.31 14.18 -17.31
C VAL A 354 -13.08 12.92 -16.47
N TRP A 355 -12.33 13.02 -15.36
CA TRP A 355 -12.11 11.87 -14.48
C TRP A 355 -13.42 11.39 -13.84
N ARG A 356 -14.23 12.29 -13.28
CA ARG A 356 -15.54 11.96 -12.69
C ARG A 356 -16.46 11.28 -13.73
N THR A 357 -16.49 11.81 -14.94
CA THR A 357 -17.28 11.24 -16.05
C THR A 357 -16.77 9.85 -16.43
N ALA A 358 -15.45 9.65 -16.49
CA ALA A 358 -14.86 8.35 -16.78
C ALA A 358 -15.21 7.31 -15.71
N LEU A 359 -15.27 7.67 -14.42
CA LEU A 359 -15.72 6.76 -13.37
C LEU A 359 -17.20 6.40 -13.47
N GLN A 360 -18.06 7.37 -13.78
CA GLN A 360 -19.51 7.15 -13.87
C GLN A 360 -19.91 6.33 -15.09
N MET A 361 -19.24 6.55 -16.23
CA MET A 361 -19.56 5.88 -17.49
C MET A 361 -18.74 4.60 -17.71
N GLY A 362 -17.54 4.52 -17.16
CA GLY A 362 -16.57 3.48 -17.46
C GLY A 362 -16.86 2.19 -16.71
N ALA A 363 -17.70 1.34 -17.31
CA ALA A 363 -17.76 -0.07 -17.02
C ALA A 363 -17.06 -0.83 -18.16
N GLU A 364 -15.84 -1.31 -17.90
CA GLU A 364 -15.06 -2.05 -18.89
C GLU A 364 -14.79 -3.47 -18.40
N ASP A 365 -15.22 -4.48 -19.17
CA ASP A 365 -15.10 -5.90 -18.82
C ASP A 365 -15.67 -6.25 -17.42
N GLY A 366 -16.74 -5.56 -17.00
CA GLY A 366 -17.39 -5.75 -15.70
C GLY A 366 -16.66 -5.12 -14.51
N ARG A 367 -15.67 -4.25 -14.75
CA ARG A 367 -14.95 -3.49 -13.72
C ARG A 367 -15.13 -1.99 -13.93
N ASP A 368 -15.10 -1.24 -12.83
CA ASP A 368 -15.09 0.22 -12.90
C ASP A 368 -13.77 0.76 -13.49
N PHE A 369 -13.81 1.99 -14.00
CA PHE A 369 -12.66 2.62 -14.64
C PHE A 369 -11.47 2.81 -13.68
N PHE A 370 -11.73 3.07 -12.39
CA PHE A 370 -10.68 3.18 -11.37
C PHE A 370 -9.88 1.87 -11.28
N THR A 371 -10.58 0.75 -11.19
CA THR A 371 -10.02 -0.61 -11.09
C THR A 371 -9.32 -0.99 -12.39
N ALA A 372 -9.80 -0.52 -13.54
CA ALA A 372 -9.08 -0.69 -14.80
C ALA A 372 -7.71 0.05 -14.80
N CYS A 373 -7.60 1.21 -14.15
CA CYS A 373 -6.37 1.99 -14.05
C CYS A 373 -5.42 1.52 -12.94
N PHE A 374 -5.93 1.18 -11.75
CA PHE A 374 -5.13 0.97 -10.54
C PHE A 374 -5.23 -0.46 -9.98
N GLY A 375 -6.11 -1.29 -10.54
CA GLY A 375 -6.40 -2.63 -10.05
C GLY A 375 -7.20 -2.63 -8.75
N GLU A 376 -7.42 -3.83 -8.21
CA GLU A 376 -8.02 -4.04 -6.89
C GLU A 376 -6.96 -4.05 -5.79
N PRO A 377 -7.30 -3.67 -4.54
CA PRO A 377 -6.42 -3.89 -3.40
C PRO A 377 -6.12 -5.38 -3.23
N LYS A 378 -4.84 -5.72 -3.11
CA LYS A 378 -4.38 -7.11 -2.91
C LYS A 378 -3.84 -7.27 -1.49
N ALA A 379 -4.02 -8.47 -0.95
CA ALA A 379 -3.51 -8.85 0.37
C ALA A 379 -2.12 -9.47 0.23
N PHE A 380 -1.13 -8.89 0.90
CA PHE A 380 0.25 -9.34 0.95
C PHE A 380 0.57 -9.85 2.36
N PRO A 381 1.39 -10.89 2.52
CA PRO A 381 1.92 -11.26 3.84
C PRO A 381 2.63 -10.06 4.47
N TRP A 382 2.30 -9.76 5.72
CA TRP A 382 2.97 -8.74 6.51
C TRP A 382 3.54 -9.39 7.76
N TYR A 383 4.80 -9.13 8.07
CA TYR A 383 5.49 -9.69 9.23
C TYR A 383 5.81 -8.52 10.17
N PRO A 384 4.96 -8.27 11.19
CA PRO A 384 5.17 -7.16 12.10
C PRO A 384 6.54 -7.25 12.75
N LEU A 385 7.24 -6.12 12.87
CA LEU A 385 8.52 -6.03 13.58
C LEU A 385 9.59 -6.97 13.01
N ALA A 386 9.56 -7.19 11.69
CA ALA A 386 10.60 -7.96 11.02
C ALA A 386 12.00 -7.42 11.38
N ASN A 387 12.94 -8.35 11.55
CA ASN A 387 14.31 -8.06 11.99
C ASN A 387 14.42 -7.42 13.39
N ALA A 388 13.40 -7.54 14.25
CA ALA A 388 13.51 -7.19 15.66
C ALA A 388 13.53 -8.44 16.56
N VAL A 389 14.15 -8.33 17.73
CA VAL A 389 13.98 -9.33 18.80
C VAL A 389 12.67 -8.99 19.52
N TYR A 390 11.60 -9.69 19.17
CA TYR A 390 10.26 -9.45 19.68
C TYR A 390 9.57 -10.77 20.00
N TRP A 391 8.83 -10.81 21.11
CA TRP A 391 8.11 -11.99 21.54
C TRP A 391 6.73 -11.64 22.09
N THR A 392 5.74 -12.47 21.77
CA THR A 392 4.40 -12.45 22.35
C THR A 392 4.05 -13.84 22.86
N GLU A 393 3.43 -13.92 24.03
CA GLU A 393 3.06 -15.19 24.64
C GLU A 393 1.78 -15.78 24.01
N GLU A 394 0.86 -14.91 23.61
CA GLU A 394 -0.38 -15.29 22.96
C GLU A 394 -0.39 -14.79 21.51
N PRO A 395 -0.93 -15.59 20.56
CA PRO A 395 -1.19 -15.10 19.22
C PRO A 395 -2.06 -13.86 19.27
N HIS A 396 -1.78 -12.91 18.37
CA HIS A 396 -2.56 -11.69 18.30
C HIS A 396 -4.04 -12.01 18.01
N PRO A 397 -5.01 -11.37 18.71
CA PRO A 397 -6.42 -11.56 18.44
C PRO A 397 -6.76 -11.16 16.99
N GLU A 398 -7.86 -11.70 16.47
CA GLU A 398 -8.31 -11.30 15.15
C GLU A 398 -8.65 -9.80 15.17
N THR A 399 -8.06 -9.07 14.23
CA THR A 399 -8.22 -7.62 14.16
C THR A 399 -8.16 -7.15 12.71
N ASP A 400 -8.86 -6.06 12.45
CA ASP A 400 -8.79 -5.29 11.20
C ASP A 400 -8.39 -3.87 11.57
N TYR A 401 -7.14 -3.53 11.28
CA TYR A 401 -6.59 -2.22 11.53
C TYR A 401 -6.56 -1.41 10.22
N HIS A 402 -7.34 -0.34 10.17
CA HIS A 402 -7.39 0.58 9.04
C HIS A 402 -6.40 1.72 9.25
N LEU A 403 -5.33 1.75 8.45
CA LEU A 403 -4.32 2.82 8.53
C LEU A 403 -4.76 4.04 7.71
N ASP A 404 -5.27 3.79 6.51
CA ASP A 404 -5.84 4.80 5.63
C ASP A 404 -6.88 4.15 4.68
N ASN A 405 -7.42 4.91 3.73
CA ASN A 405 -8.43 4.43 2.78
C ASN A 405 -7.90 3.37 1.79
N CYS A 406 -6.59 3.20 1.69
CA CYS A 406 -5.90 2.32 0.77
C CYS A 406 -5.20 1.16 1.48
N ARG A 407 -4.99 1.23 2.81
CA ARG A 407 -4.23 0.25 3.60
C ARG A 407 -5.01 -0.27 4.78
N THR A 408 -5.12 -1.60 4.85
CA THR A 408 -5.71 -2.29 5.98
C THR A 408 -4.85 -3.48 6.36
N TYR A 409 -4.52 -3.60 7.64
CA TYR A 409 -3.78 -4.73 8.19
C TYR A 409 -4.77 -5.66 8.87
N ARG A 410 -4.79 -6.93 8.46
CA ARG A 410 -5.70 -7.94 8.99
C ARG A 410 -4.92 -9.07 9.63
N CYS A 411 -5.29 -9.41 10.87
CA CYS A 411 -4.81 -10.61 11.55
C CYS A 411 -5.93 -11.65 11.56
N ARG A 412 -5.67 -12.86 11.06
CA ARG A 412 -6.57 -14.02 11.15
C ARG A 412 -5.76 -15.26 11.52
N GLY A 413 -6.17 -15.95 12.57
CA GLY A 413 -5.43 -17.12 13.08
C GLY A 413 -3.94 -16.88 13.35
N GLY A 414 -3.56 -15.68 13.80
CA GLY A 414 -2.16 -15.29 14.05
C GLY A 414 -1.34 -14.91 12.81
N VAL A 415 -1.92 -14.99 11.61
CA VAL A 415 -1.26 -14.59 10.35
C VAL A 415 -1.68 -13.19 9.97
N TRP A 416 -0.70 -12.35 9.69
CA TRP A 416 -0.88 -10.96 9.32
C TRP A 416 -0.82 -10.75 7.81
N ARG A 417 -1.75 -9.95 7.29
CA ARG A 417 -1.78 -9.53 5.90
C ARG A 417 -2.02 -8.02 5.78
N GLU A 418 -1.25 -7.36 4.94
CA GLU A 418 -1.47 -5.98 4.52
C GLU A 418 -2.26 -5.98 3.21
N GLN A 419 -3.45 -5.37 3.21
CA GLN A 419 -4.23 -5.10 2.01
C GLN A 419 -3.85 -3.71 1.49
N ARG A 420 -3.35 -3.62 0.25
CA ARG A 420 -2.97 -2.36 -0.40
C ARG A 420 -3.09 -2.40 -1.92
N TYR A 421 -3.10 -1.23 -2.56
CA TYR A 421 -2.89 -1.10 -4.00
C TYR A 421 -1.42 -1.31 -4.33
N ASP A 422 -1.16 -2.15 -5.34
CA ASP A 422 0.20 -2.46 -5.76
C ASP A 422 0.53 -1.83 -7.11
N SER A 423 1.65 -1.10 -7.17
CA SER A 423 2.03 -0.33 -8.35
C SER A 423 2.29 -1.18 -9.60
N LEU A 424 2.55 -2.48 -9.44
CA LEU A 424 2.69 -3.41 -10.57
C LEU A 424 1.34 -3.71 -11.22
N SER A 425 0.24 -3.44 -10.53
CA SER A 425 -1.12 -3.60 -11.06
C SER A 425 -1.60 -2.33 -11.80
N PHE A 426 -0.82 -1.25 -11.80
CA PHE A 426 -1.26 0.02 -12.39
C PHE A 426 -1.07 0.02 -13.91
N ASP A 427 -2.17 0.20 -14.63
CA ASP A 427 -2.13 0.51 -16.05
C ASP A 427 -1.86 2.02 -16.25
N ARG A 428 -0.59 2.38 -16.07
CA ARG A 428 -0.13 3.76 -16.26
C ARG A 428 -0.36 4.26 -17.69
N GLN A 429 -0.33 3.38 -18.67
CA GLN A 429 -0.52 3.74 -20.06
C GLN A 429 -1.97 4.19 -20.28
N ARG A 430 -2.94 3.44 -19.75
CA ARG A 430 -4.36 3.78 -19.81
C ARG A 430 -4.68 5.14 -19.18
N LEU A 431 -4.17 5.41 -17.99
CA LEU A 431 -4.33 6.72 -17.35
C LEU A 431 -3.69 7.84 -18.19
N GLN A 432 -2.48 7.63 -18.72
CA GLN A 432 -1.80 8.61 -19.56
C GLN A 432 -2.52 8.86 -20.89
N THR A 433 -3.11 7.82 -21.49
CA THR A 433 -3.92 7.91 -22.71
C THR A 433 -5.17 8.75 -22.46
N LEU A 434 -5.90 8.49 -21.38
CA LEU A 434 -7.08 9.30 -21.01
C LEU A 434 -6.71 10.78 -20.90
N LEU A 435 -5.69 11.10 -20.12
CA LEU A 435 -5.30 12.48 -19.84
C LEU A 435 -4.75 13.19 -21.07
N ARG A 436 -4.02 12.48 -21.94
CA ARG A 436 -3.48 13.03 -23.19
C ARG A 436 -4.59 13.36 -24.19
N GLU A 437 -5.57 12.48 -24.31
CA GLU A 437 -6.70 12.69 -25.20
C GLU A 437 -7.64 13.76 -24.67
N ALA A 438 -7.87 13.78 -23.36
CA ALA A 438 -8.58 14.87 -22.68
C ALA A 438 -7.91 16.21 -22.97
N ASP A 439 -6.59 16.31 -22.78
CA ASP A 439 -5.83 17.52 -23.06
C ASP A 439 -5.93 17.93 -24.54
N ARG A 440 -5.89 16.98 -25.48
CA ARG A 440 -6.04 17.26 -26.92
C ARG A 440 -7.39 17.91 -27.24
N LEU A 441 -8.48 17.32 -26.75
CA LEU A 441 -9.84 17.77 -27.04
C LEU A 441 -10.16 19.08 -26.32
N LEU A 442 -9.75 19.22 -25.06
CA LEU A 442 -9.93 20.47 -24.30
C LEU A 442 -9.16 21.63 -24.95
N ARG A 443 -7.95 21.40 -25.48
CA ARG A 443 -7.21 22.42 -26.25
C ARG A 443 -7.93 22.83 -27.53
N LYS A 444 -8.62 21.90 -28.19
CA LYS A 444 -9.43 22.13 -29.40
C LYS A 444 -10.64 23.00 -29.09
N GLU A 445 -11.38 22.66 -28.04
CA GLU A 445 -12.55 23.39 -27.57
C GLU A 445 -12.24 24.83 -27.18
N LEU A 446 -11.18 25.02 -26.38
CA LEU A 446 -10.80 26.33 -25.85
C LEU A 446 -9.83 27.09 -26.78
N LYS A 447 -9.58 26.58 -27.99
CA LYS A 447 -8.75 27.21 -29.04
C LYS A 447 -7.41 27.73 -28.53
N THR A 448 -6.66 26.89 -27.81
CA THR A 448 -5.40 27.30 -27.15
C THR A 448 -4.18 27.37 -28.08
N GLY A 449 -4.31 26.97 -29.35
CA GLY A 449 -3.30 27.17 -30.40
C GLY A 449 -2.17 26.12 -30.45
N HIS A 450 -2.04 25.24 -29.45
CA HIS A 450 -1.03 24.17 -29.40
C HIS A 450 -1.67 22.77 -29.43
N TYR A 451 -2.28 22.41 -30.56
CA TYR A 451 -3.03 21.16 -30.69
C TYR A 451 -2.12 19.91 -30.69
N LEU A 452 -2.51 18.89 -29.92
CA LEU A 452 -1.85 17.59 -29.91
C LEU A 452 -2.30 16.74 -31.11
N ARG A 453 -1.42 15.87 -31.60
CA ARG A 453 -1.77 14.92 -32.66
C ARG A 453 -2.65 13.80 -32.11
N GLU A 454 -3.70 13.50 -32.87
CA GLU A 454 -4.55 12.33 -32.65
C GLU A 454 -3.73 11.05 -32.83
N MET A 455 -3.91 10.06 -31.96
CA MET A 455 -3.36 8.72 -32.18
C MET A 455 -4.48 7.69 -32.25
N PRO A 456 -4.37 6.68 -33.14
CA PRO A 456 -5.42 5.70 -33.36
C PRO A 456 -5.83 4.88 -32.12
N GLY A 457 -4.96 4.79 -31.09
CA GLY A 457 -5.21 4.00 -29.88
C GLY A 457 -5.92 4.75 -28.75
N ASP A 458 -6.22 6.04 -28.91
CA ASP A 458 -6.75 6.91 -27.85
C ASP A 458 -8.25 7.21 -28.01
N THR A 459 -8.88 6.67 -29.05
CA THR A 459 -10.26 7.01 -29.45
C THR A 459 -11.30 6.63 -28.39
N TRP A 460 -11.05 5.61 -27.58
CA TRP A 460 -11.93 5.23 -26.48
C TRP A 460 -12.03 6.34 -25.41
N ALA A 461 -10.95 7.09 -25.17
CA ALA A 461 -10.91 8.16 -24.17
C ALA A 461 -11.65 9.43 -24.61
N ALA A 462 -11.87 9.60 -25.93
CA ALA A 462 -12.62 10.72 -26.47
C ALA A 462 -14.07 10.70 -25.99
N VAL A 463 -14.68 9.52 -25.83
CA VAL A 463 -16.07 9.36 -25.38
C VAL A 463 -16.28 10.01 -24.01
N TYR A 464 -15.40 9.72 -23.05
CA TYR A 464 -15.48 10.30 -21.70
C TYR A 464 -15.23 11.81 -21.71
N THR A 465 -14.30 12.27 -22.54
CA THR A 465 -13.96 13.68 -22.62
C THR A 465 -15.09 14.51 -23.25
N GLU A 466 -15.66 14.03 -24.35
CA GLU A 466 -16.76 14.69 -25.04
C GLU A 466 -18.02 14.72 -24.17
N ALA A 467 -18.31 13.64 -23.44
CA ALA A 467 -19.40 13.60 -22.47
C ALA A 467 -19.21 14.65 -21.36
N ALA A 468 -17.99 14.77 -20.81
CA ALA A 468 -17.67 15.78 -19.80
C ALA A 468 -17.85 17.22 -20.35
N ILE A 469 -17.35 17.50 -21.56
CA ILE A 469 -17.51 18.81 -22.21
C ILE A 469 -19.00 19.12 -22.44
N GLN A 470 -19.79 18.12 -22.84
CA GLN A 470 -21.21 18.31 -23.10
C GLN A 470 -22.00 18.53 -21.81
N ALA A 471 -21.68 17.81 -20.74
CA ALA A 471 -22.25 18.04 -19.41
C ALA A 471 -21.95 19.46 -18.92
N GLU A 472 -20.72 19.94 -19.08
CA GLU A 472 -20.34 21.32 -18.73
C GLU A 472 -21.11 22.37 -19.53
N ARG A 473 -21.28 22.15 -20.84
CA ARG A 473 -22.10 23.04 -21.67
C ARG A 473 -23.56 23.05 -21.23
N GLN A 474 -24.12 21.89 -20.90
CA GLN A 474 -25.49 21.77 -20.44
C GLN A 474 -25.69 22.45 -19.09
N ALA A 475 -24.78 22.24 -18.14
CA ALA A 475 -24.79 22.92 -16.85
C ALA A 475 -24.66 24.45 -17.00
N ALA A 476 -23.82 24.92 -17.92
CA ALA A 476 -23.70 26.34 -18.22
C ALA A 476 -24.99 26.92 -18.83
N ILE A 477 -25.66 26.17 -19.72
CA ILE A 477 -26.97 26.56 -20.28
C ILE A 477 -28.02 26.62 -19.18
N GLU A 478 -28.08 25.63 -18.30
CA GLU A 478 -29.01 25.57 -17.18
C GLU A 478 -28.77 26.67 -16.14
N ALA A 479 -27.52 26.94 -15.80
CA ALA A 479 -27.14 28.05 -14.92
C ALA A 479 -27.46 29.42 -15.53
N ALA A 480 -27.41 29.53 -16.86
CA ALA A 480 -27.80 30.73 -17.60
C ALA A 480 -29.32 30.84 -17.81
N ARG A 481 -30.13 29.81 -17.46
CA ARG A 481 -31.60 29.93 -17.52
C ARG A 481 -32.04 30.97 -16.50
N PRO A 482 -32.76 32.02 -16.93
CA PRO A 482 -33.23 33.03 -15.99
C PRO A 482 -34.17 32.38 -14.97
N LYS A 483 -33.92 32.62 -13.68
CA LYS A 483 -34.86 32.25 -12.61
C LYS A 483 -36.10 33.15 -12.75
N ILE A 484 -37.14 32.63 -13.39
CA ILE A 484 -38.41 33.35 -13.55
C ILE A 484 -39.17 33.26 -12.24
N THR A 485 -39.09 34.31 -11.41
CA THR A 485 -39.99 34.53 -10.28
C THR A 485 -41.32 35.05 -10.81
N LEU A 486 -42.32 34.18 -10.89
CA LEU A 486 -43.70 34.56 -11.19
C LEU A 486 -44.34 35.14 -9.92
N ASP A 487 -44.68 36.42 -9.94
CA ASP A 487 -45.45 37.06 -8.88
C ASP A 487 -46.94 36.74 -9.08
N LEU A 488 -47.47 35.89 -8.19
CA LEU A 488 -48.86 35.43 -8.22
C LEU A 488 -49.82 36.39 -7.50
N SER A 489 -49.34 37.50 -6.92
CA SER A 489 -50.15 38.46 -6.16
C SER A 489 -51.27 39.12 -6.97
N SER A 490 -51.10 39.18 -8.29
CA SER A 490 -52.03 39.84 -9.21
C SER A 490 -53.03 38.87 -9.87
N LEU A 491 -52.94 37.56 -9.60
CA LEU A 491 -53.82 36.56 -10.23
C LEU A 491 -55.29 36.73 -9.84
N ASP A 492 -55.58 37.10 -8.59
CA ASP A 492 -56.95 37.30 -8.14
C ASP A 492 -57.55 38.58 -8.75
N GLN A 493 -56.75 39.62 -8.96
CA GLN A 493 -57.19 40.81 -9.67
C GLN A 493 -57.47 40.49 -11.15
N ILE A 494 -56.60 39.73 -11.81
CA ILE A 494 -56.81 39.29 -13.20
C ILE A 494 -58.09 38.45 -13.33
N ARG A 495 -58.39 37.58 -12.34
CA ARG A 495 -59.63 36.80 -12.30
C ARG A 495 -60.86 37.68 -12.13
N GLN A 496 -60.81 38.66 -11.25
CA GLN A 496 -61.92 39.61 -11.03
C GLN A 496 -62.16 40.49 -12.26
N ASP A 497 -61.10 41.01 -12.87
CA ASP A 497 -61.19 41.85 -14.07
C ASP A 497 -61.72 41.06 -15.27
N ALA A 498 -61.29 39.81 -15.43
CA ALA A 498 -61.82 38.92 -16.46
C ALA A 498 -63.29 38.58 -16.24
N GLN A 499 -63.70 38.36 -14.98
CA GLN A 499 -65.10 38.12 -14.62
C GLN A 499 -65.98 39.35 -14.89
N ALA A 500 -65.52 40.55 -14.50
CA ALA A 500 -66.21 41.80 -14.79
C ALA A 500 -66.31 42.08 -16.30
N THR A 501 -65.25 41.77 -17.07
CA THR A 501 -65.24 41.93 -18.53
C THR A 501 -66.23 40.96 -19.19
N ARG A 502 -66.27 39.71 -18.72
CA ARG A 502 -67.26 38.71 -19.17
C ARG A 502 -68.67 39.20 -18.90
N ASP A 503 -68.95 39.63 -17.68
CA ASP A 503 -70.27 40.07 -17.23
C ASP A 503 -70.72 41.37 -17.95
N SER A 504 -69.78 42.21 -18.41
CA SER A 504 -70.07 43.40 -19.23
C SER A 504 -70.28 43.12 -20.72
N LEU A 505 -69.82 41.98 -21.24
CA LEU A 505 -69.97 41.58 -22.64
C LEU A 505 -71.20 40.69 -22.86
N LEU A 506 -71.81 40.21 -21.78
CA LEU A 506 -73.08 39.49 -21.78
C LEU A 506 -74.23 40.44 -22.15
N THR A 507 -75.01 40.06 -23.16
CA THR A 507 -76.22 40.80 -23.57
C THR A 507 -77.43 40.46 -22.69
N GLU A 508 -78.46 41.31 -22.61
CA GLU A 508 -79.63 41.08 -21.73
C GLU A 508 -80.33 39.72 -22.00
N GLU A 509 -80.30 39.21 -23.25
CA GLU A 509 -80.81 37.88 -23.61
C GLU A 509 -79.93 36.70 -23.12
N GLU A 510 -78.65 36.94 -22.82
CA GLU A 510 -77.73 35.94 -22.26
C GLU A 510 -77.63 36.01 -20.73
N MET A 511 -77.97 37.16 -20.12
CA MET A 511 -78.15 37.28 -18.67
C MET A 511 -79.39 36.51 -18.18
N ASP A 512 -80.48 36.50 -18.95
CA ASP A 512 -81.72 35.78 -18.58
C ASP A 512 -81.66 34.27 -18.84
N LYS A 513 -80.80 33.81 -19.75
CA LYS A 513 -80.51 32.37 -19.93
C LYS A 513 -79.71 31.75 -18.77
N GLY A 514 -79.11 32.57 -17.91
CA GLY A 514 -78.45 32.10 -16.68
C GLY A 514 -79.42 31.73 -15.54
N THR A 515 -80.71 32.04 -15.69
CA THR A 515 -81.73 31.85 -14.64
C THR A 515 -82.80 30.80 -14.97
N GLU A 516 -82.73 30.15 -16.14
CA GLU A 516 -83.36 28.85 -16.31
C GLU A 516 -82.54 27.85 -15.50
N GLU A 517 -83.13 27.36 -14.41
CA GLU A 517 -82.66 26.19 -13.67
C GLU A 517 -82.46 25.03 -14.66
N GLU A 518 -81.23 24.87 -15.16
CA GLU A 518 -80.74 23.53 -15.43
C GLU A 518 -80.82 22.81 -14.08
N LYS A 519 -81.89 22.02 -13.92
CA LYS A 519 -81.93 20.91 -12.98
C LYS A 519 -80.72 20.05 -13.30
N VAL A 520 -79.61 20.35 -12.64
CA VAL A 520 -78.50 19.45 -12.43
C VAL A 520 -79.15 18.18 -11.88
N PRO A 521 -79.12 17.06 -12.61
CA PRO A 521 -79.55 15.80 -12.04
C PRO A 521 -78.73 15.61 -10.77
N ALA A 522 -79.41 15.26 -9.67
CA ALA A 522 -78.75 14.88 -8.43
C ALA A 522 -77.52 14.04 -8.77
N ALA A 523 -76.37 14.47 -8.24
CA ALA A 523 -75.12 13.76 -8.38
C ALA A 523 -75.38 12.26 -8.23
N PRO A 524 -74.95 11.41 -9.18
CA PRO A 524 -74.89 9.98 -8.92
C PRO A 524 -74.17 9.80 -7.58
N PRO A 525 -74.55 8.81 -6.76
CA PRO A 525 -73.77 8.51 -5.56
C PRO A 525 -72.31 8.42 -5.99
N ALA A 526 -71.43 9.03 -5.20
CA ALA A 526 -69.99 8.93 -5.38
C ALA A 526 -69.67 7.53 -5.89
N PRO A 527 -68.88 7.37 -6.97
CA PRO A 527 -68.31 6.07 -7.23
C PRO A 527 -67.62 5.70 -5.93
N SER A 528 -68.17 4.69 -5.26
CA SER A 528 -67.45 3.95 -4.23
C SER A 528 -66.06 3.76 -4.76
N GLU A 529 -65.05 4.22 -4.01
CA GLU A 529 -63.66 3.87 -4.27
C GLU A 529 -63.64 2.42 -4.72
N PRO A 530 -63.22 2.13 -5.97
CA PRO A 530 -62.90 0.76 -6.28
C PRO A 530 -61.74 0.40 -5.35
N GLU A 531 -61.92 -0.69 -4.62
CA GLU A 531 -60.84 -1.42 -3.97
C GLU A 531 -59.57 -1.41 -4.84
N PRO A 532 -58.36 -1.38 -4.25
CA PRO A 532 -57.12 -1.14 -4.94
C PRO A 532 -56.89 -2.18 -6.04
N GLY A 533 -57.25 -1.81 -7.27
CA GLY A 533 -56.92 -2.53 -8.49
C GLY A 533 -55.64 -1.91 -9.06
N GLU A 534 -54.63 -2.76 -9.27
CA GLU A 534 -53.27 -2.44 -9.71
C GLU A 534 -53.21 -1.33 -10.77
N THR A 535 -53.01 -0.09 -10.33
CA THR A 535 -52.60 1.02 -11.20
C THR A 535 -51.11 0.86 -11.50
N ILE A 536 -50.77 0.79 -12.79
CA ILE A 536 -49.38 0.80 -13.25
C ILE A 536 -48.89 2.25 -13.14
N ALA A 537 -47.76 2.46 -12.46
CA ALA A 537 -47.19 3.79 -12.28
C ALA A 537 -46.95 4.45 -13.64
N GLY A 538 -47.44 5.68 -13.83
CA GLY A 538 -47.29 6.43 -15.09
C GLY A 538 -48.45 6.31 -16.08
N LEU A 539 -49.44 5.44 -15.84
CA LEU A 539 -50.62 5.27 -16.68
C LEU A 539 -51.89 5.76 -15.99
N ASP A 540 -52.75 6.44 -16.76
CA ASP A 540 -54.08 6.80 -16.26
C ASP A 540 -54.98 5.54 -16.10
N PRO A 541 -56.09 5.65 -15.35
CA PRO A 541 -56.97 4.51 -15.10
C PRO A 541 -57.62 3.91 -16.36
N VAL A 542 -57.75 4.68 -17.45
CA VAL A 542 -58.38 4.23 -18.69
C VAL A 542 -57.39 3.41 -19.51
N HIS A 543 -56.15 3.88 -19.65
CA HIS A 543 -55.07 3.16 -20.34
C HIS A 543 -54.64 1.92 -19.56
N THR A 544 -54.70 1.94 -18.23
CA THR A 544 -54.46 0.75 -17.39
C THR A 544 -55.51 -0.34 -17.64
N ARG A 545 -56.80 0.00 -17.76
CA ARG A 545 -57.87 -0.97 -18.08
C ARG A 545 -57.72 -1.56 -19.47
N ILE A 546 -57.39 -0.73 -20.46
CA ILE A 546 -57.14 -1.19 -21.82
C ILE A 546 -55.93 -2.14 -21.87
N LEU A 547 -54.86 -1.84 -21.14
CA LEU A 547 -53.68 -2.73 -21.04
C LEU A 547 -54.00 -4.05 -20.34
N LEU A 548 -54.75 -4.03 -19.23
CA LEU A 548 -55.18 -5.23 -18.53
C LEU A 548 -56.14 -6.08 -19.39
N ALA A 549 -57.02 -5.44 -20.16
CA ALA A 549 -57.89 -6.13 -21.11
C ALA A 549 -57.08 -6.80 -22.24
N LEU A 550 -56.04 -6.13 -22.75
CA LEU A 550 -55.11 -6.72 -23.73
C LEU A 550 -54.34 -7.92 -23.16
N LEU A 551 -53.80 -7.80 -21.94
CA LEU A 551 -53.05 -8.88 -21.28
C LEU A 551 -53.92 -10.11 -20.99
N ASN A 552 -55.21 -9.91 -20.72
CA ASN A 552 -56.18 -10.98 -20.49
C ASN A 552 -56.89 -11.47 -21.77
N GLY A 553 -56.51 -10.96 -22.95
CA GLY A 553 -57.08 -11.37 -24.24
C GLY A 553 -58.53 -10.94 -24.48
N GLY A 554 -59.00 -9.91 -23.77
CA GLY A 554 -60.36 -9.37 -23.87
C GLY A 554 -60.54 -8.32 -24.98
N PRO A 555 -61.79 -8.02 -25.39
CA PRO A 555 -62.07 -7.04 -26.44
C PRO A 555 -61.98 -5.59 -25.92
N ILE A 556 -61.12 -4.78 -26.53
CA ILE A 556 -60.87 -3.36 -26.16
C ILE A 556 -61.72 -2.34 -26.94
N GLU A 557 -62.49 -2.81 -27.92
CA GLU A 557 -63.26 -1.97 -28.86
C GLU A 557 -64.34 -1.13 -28.15
N LYS A 558 -64.86 -1.63 -27.04
CA LYS A 558 -65.87 -0.94 -26.23
C LYS A 558 -65.25 0.24 -25.48
N GLU A 559 -64.10 0.03 -24.84
CA GLU A 559 -63.39 1.07 -24.08
C GLU A 559 -62.83 2.17 -24.99
N LEU A 560 -62.35 1.81 -26.19
CA LEU A 560 -61.89 2.77 -27.20
C LEU A 560 -63.03 3.65 -27.71
N LYS A 561 -64.22 3.08 -27.94
CA LYS A 561 -65.39 3.83 -28.43
C LYS A 561 -66.01 4.72 -27.36
N GLU A 562 -66.14 4.22 -26.13
CA GLU A 562 -66.72 4.98 -25.01
C GLU A 562 -65.86 6.19 -24.64
N ASN A 563 -64.54 6.09 -24.78
CA ASN A 563 -63.60 7.18 -24.46
C ASN A 563 -63.11 7.94 -25.70
N HIS A 564 -63.65 7.67 -26.89
CA HIS A 564 -63.25 8.29 -28.16
C HIS A 564 -61.75 8.24 -28.47
N LEU A 565 -61.08 7.15 -28.09
CA LEU A 565 -59.64 6.98 -28.22
C LEU A 565 -59.25 6.34 -29.55
N MET A 566 -58.21 6.85 -30.19
CA MET A 566 -57.58 6.21 -31.35
C MET A 566 -56.57 5.16 -30.90
N LEU A 567 -56.64 3.96 -31.49
CA LEU A 567 -55.77 2.83 -31.16
C LEU A 567 -54.27 3.17 -31.22
N SER A 568 -53.86 3.96 -32.21
CA SER A 568 -52.46 4.38 -32.36
C SER A 568 -51.97 5.25 -31.20
N VAL A 569 -52.81 6.17 -30.73
CA VAL A 569 -52.47 7.08 -29.61
C VAL A 569 -52.40 6.30 -28.29
N VAL A 570 -53.31 5.35 -28.09
CA VAL A 570 -53.31 4.47 -26.90
C VAL A 570 -52.06 3.60 -26.88
N ALA A 571 -51.66 3.03 -28.03
CA ALA A 571 -50.44 2.24 -28.14
C ALA A 571 -49.18 3.07 -27.83
N ASP A 572 -49.07 4.28 -28.39
CA ASP A 572 -47.93 5.16 -28.14
C ASP A 572 -47.87 5.60 -26.67
N THR A 573 -49.02 5.88 -26.04
CA THR A 573 -49.10 6.29 -24.63
C THR A 573 -48.70 5.15 -23.68
N ILE A 574 -49.18 3.93 -23.95
CA ILE A 574 -48.80 2.74 -23.17
C ILE A 574 -47.32 2.41 -23.35
N ASN A 575 -46.81 2.46 -24.58
CA ASN A 575 -45.40 2.23 -24.84
C ASN A 575 -44.53 3.28 -24.16
N GLY A 576 -44.87 4.57 -24.27
CA GLY A 576 -44.13 5.63 -23.60
C GLY A 576 -44.05 5.44 -22.08
N ALA A 577 -45.16 5.04 -21.45
CA ALA A 577 -45.20 4.81 -20.00
C ALA A 577 -44.51 3.53 -19.52
N LEU A 578 -44.20 2.58 -20.41
CA LEU A 578 -43.53 1.31 -20.06
C LEU A 578 -42.07 1.22 -20.55
N PHE A 579 -41.62 2.17 -21.37
CA PHE A 579 -40.25 2.24 -21.88
C PHE A 579 -39.33 3.17 -21.07
N ASP A 580 -39.89 4.13 -20.32
CA ASP A 580 -39.19 4.91 -19.28
C ASP A 580 -39.20 4.14 -17.95
#